data_AF-A0A2I2DPG7-F1
#
_entry.id   AF-A0A2I2DPG7-F1
#
_cell.length_a   1.000
_cell.length_b   1.000
_cell.length_c   1.000
_cell.angle_alpha   90.00
_cell.angle_beta   90.00
_cell.angle_gamma   90.00
#
_symmetry.space_group_name_H-M   'P 1'
#
loop_
_entity.id
_entity.type
_entity.pdbx_description
1 polymer ?
#
loop_
_entity_poly.entity_id
_entity_poly.type
_entity_poly.pdbx_seq_one_letter_code
_entity_poly.pdbx_strand_id
1 'polypeptide(L)'
;MAFGTDLLIGFYARRRNFIHAVQEVVEQLTTFSLSLKIVYTFLWDSILVEIFERGLDKVDFALNKKSSQHASAQVPLSQFMKINLI
;
A
#
# COMPACT_ATOMS: atom_id res chain seq x y z
N MET A 1 22.67 -20.14 0.84
CA MET A 1 21.57 -19.64 1.70
C MET A 1 21.26 -18.21 1.27
N ALA A 2 20.10 -17.98 0.66
CA ALA A 2 19.71 -16.66 0.19
C ALA A 2 19.28 -15.81 1.39
N PHE A 3 20.08 -14.81 1.76
CA PHE A 3 19.78 -13.91 2.85
C PHE A 3 18.39 -13.28 2.66
N GLY A 4 17.50 -13.44 3.65
CA GLY A 4 16.17 -12.83 3.64
C GLY A 4 14.98 -13.71 3.21
N THR A 5 15.18 -15.02 2.99
CA THR A 5 14.05 -15.91 2.64
C THR A 5 13.02 -16.00 3.78
N ASP A 6 13.46 -16.14 5.03
CA ASP A 6 12.58 -16.16 6.21
C ASP A 6 11.80 -14.85 6.40
N LEU A 7 12.43 -13.71 6.11
CA LEU A 7 11.79 -12.38 6.15
C LEU A 7 10.69 -12.25 5.09
N LEU A 8 10.97 -12.72 3.87
CA LEU A 8 9.97 -12.77 2.78
C LEU A 8 8.81 -13.69 3.15
N ILE A 9 9.09 -14.88 3.65
CA ILE A 9 8.06 -15.84 4.06
C ILE A 9 7.19 -15.25 5.18
N GLY A 10 7.78 -14.64 6.20
CA GLY A 10 7.05 -13.98 7.28
C GLY A 10 6.21 -12.79 6.81
N PHE A 11 6.70 -12.01 5.84
CA PHE A 11 5.95 -10.91 5.23
C PHE A 11 4.72 -11.41 4.44
N TYR A 12 4.91 -12.40 3.56
CA TYR A 12 3.81 -12.96 2.78
C TYR A 12 2.81 -13.73 3.64
N ALA A 13 3.27 -14.36 4.73
CA ALA A 13 2.38 -14.99 5.71
C ALA A 13 1.44 -13.98 6.37
N ARG A 14 1.96 -12.81 6.81
CA ARG A 14 1.13 -11.74 7.40
C ARG A 14 0.13 -11.14 6.39
N ARG A 15 0.52 -11.03 5.12
CA ARG A 15 -0.37 -10.53 4.05
C ARG A 15 -1.56 -11.44 3.77
N ARG A 16 -1.48 -12.74 4.06
CA ARG A 16 -2.59 -13.67 3.79
C ARG A 16 -3.86 -13.31 4.56
N ASN A 17 -3.75 -12.98 5.84
CA ASN A 17 -4.89 -12.60 6.68
C ASN A 17 -5.54 -11.30 6.19
N PHE A 18 -4.71 -10.36 5.74
CA PHE A 18 -5.19 -9.10 5.20
C PHE A 18 -5.90 -9.25 3.85
N ILE A 19 -5.40 -10.13 2.98
CA ILE A 19 -6.09 -10.46 1.72
C ILE A 19 -7.48 -11.05 1.99
N HIS A 20 -7.62 -11.87 3.03
CA HIS A 20 -8.92 -12.43 3.41
C HIS A 20 -9.90 -11.36 3.92
N ALA A 21 -9.45 -10.46 4.79
CA ALA A 21 -10.29 -9.35 5.27
C ALA A 21 -10.74 -8.41 4.14
N VAL A 22 -9.84 -8.12 3.19
CA VAL A 22 -10.18 -7.35 1.99
C VAL A 22 -11.14 -8.12 1.08
N GLN A 23 -10.99 -9.45 0.96
CA GLN A 23 -11.90 -10.28 0.16
C GLN A 23 -13.33 -10.23 0.70
N GLU A 24 -13.54 -10.31 2.01
CA GLU A 24 -14.88 -10.22 2.61
C GLU A 24 -15.58 -8.89 2.30
N VAL A 25 -14.85 -7.77 2.37
CA VAL A 25 -15.40 -6.45 2.01
C VAL A 25 -15.63 -6.32 0.50
N VAL A 26 -14.70 -6.85 -0.31
CA VAL A 26 -14.79 -6.82 -1.78
C VAL A 26 -15.90 -7.74 -2.31
N GLU A 27 -16.22 -8.84 -1.64
CA GLU A 27 -17.29 -9.75 -2.02
C GLU A 27 -18.69 -9.15 -1.75
N GLN A 28 -18.84 -8.34 -0.70
CA GLN A 28 -20.05 -7.55 -0.49
C GLN A 28 -20.25 -6.47 -1.56
N LEU A 29 -19.16 -5.95 -2.12
CA LEU A 29 -19.15 -4.96 -3.20
C LEU A 29 -18.94 -5.66 -4.55
N THR A 30 -19.96 -6.36 -5.05
CA THR A 30 -19.97 -7.24 -6.25
C THR A 30 -19.52 -6.62 -7.60
N THR A 31 -19.00 -5.39 -7.63
CA THR A 31 -18.70 -4.63 -8.86
C THR A 31 -17.33 -3.91 -8.83
N PHE A 32 -16.36 -4.43 -8.07
CA PHE A 32 -15.03 -3.84 -7.98
C PHE A 32 -14.16 -4.15 -9.21
N SER A 33 -13.72 -3.10 -9.94
CA SER A 33 -12.70 -3.19 -10.99
C SER A 33 -11.37 -3.73 -10.44
N LEU A 34 -10.57 -4.41 -11.27
CA LEU A 34 -9.28 -5.01 -10.88
C LEU A 34 -8.35 -4.00 -10.17
N SER A 35 -8.34 -2.75 -10.61
CA SER A 35 -7.55 -1.66 -10.01
C SER A 35 -7.88 -1.45 -8.53
N LEU A 36 -9.15 -1.54 -8.22
CA LEU A 36 -9.77 -1.21 -6.96
C LEU A 36 -9.47 -2.35 -5.94
N LYS A 37 -9.44 -3.62 -6.39
CA LYS A 37 -8.91 -4.74 -5.59
C LYS A 37 -7.45 -4.53 -5.21
N ILE A 38 -6.62 -4.11 -6.16
CA ILE A 38 -5.19 -3.86 -5.92
C ILE A 38 -5.02 -2.71 -4.91
N VAL A 39 -5.77 -1.63 -5.05
CA VAL A 39 -5.72 -0.46 -4.17
C VAL A 39 -6.03 -0.83 -2.71
N TYR A 40 -7.07 -1.65 -2.46
CA TYR A 40 -7.37 -2.12 -1.10
C TYR A 40 -6.25 -3.00 -0.53
N THR A 41 -5.46 -3.71 -1.35
CA THR A 41 -4.33 -4.50 -0.85
C THR A 41 -3.12 -3.67 -0.38
N PHE A 42 -3.18 -2.35 -0.52
CA PHE A 42 -2.13 -1.42 -0.10
C PHE A 42 -2.59 -0.43 0.98
N LEU A 43 -3.71 -0.70 1.66
CA LEU A 43 -4.12 0.11 2.82
C LEU A 43 -3.08 0.04 3.93
N TRP A 44 -2.89 1.16 4.63
CA TRP A 44 -1.95 1.25 5.74
C TRP A 44 -2.42 0.48 6.98
N ASP A 45 -3.72 0.57 7.28
CA ASP A 45 -4.34 -0.14 8.39
C ASP A 45 -5.08 -1.39 7.89
N SER A 46 -4.80 -2.52 8.54
CA SER A 46 -5.36 -3.83 8.19
C SER A 46 -6.70 -4.12 8.87
N ILE A 47 -7.11 -3.28 9.82
CA ILE A 47 -8.26 -3.52 10.71
C ILE A 47 -9.47 -2.69 10.28
N LEU A 48 -9.27 -1.52 9.68
CA LEU A 48 -10.32 -0.61 9.24
C LEU A 48 -10.52 -0.72 7.72
N VAL A 49 -10.97 -1.88 7.26
CA VAL A 49 -11.42 -2.03 5.86
C VAL A 49 -12.84 -1.47 5.77
N GLU A 50 -12.94 -0.13 5.74
CA GLU A 50 -14.18 0.58 5.48
C GLU A 50 -14.51 0.59 3.98
N ILE A 51 -15.79 0.81 3.66
CA ILE A 51 -16.26 0.95 2.28
C ILE A 51 -15.97 2.38 1.83
N PHE A 52 -14.93 2.55 1.00
CA PHE A 52 -14.58 3.86 0.44
C PHE A 52 -15.39 4.20 -0.81
N GLU A 53 -15.93 5.42 -0.87
CA GLU A 53 -16.61 6.01 -2.01
C GLU A 53 -15.63 6.72 -2.95
N ARG A 54 -15.79 6.46 -4.26
CA ARG A 54 -14.92 7.04 -5.29
C ARG A 54 -15.11 8.56 -5.36
N GLY A 55 -14.00 9.29 -5.26
CA GLY A 55 -13.96 10.73 -5.49
C GLY A 55 -14.36 11.57 -4.28
N LEU A 56 -14.77 10.95 -3.18
CA LEU A 56 -15.08 11.61 -1.91
C LEU A 56 -14.02 11.30 -0.86
N ASP A 57 -13.69 10.02 -0.72
CA ASP A 57 -12.84 9.60 0.39
C ASP A 57 -11.35 9.72 0.09
N LYS A 58 -10.60 10.14 1.11
CA LYS A 58 -9.14 10.13 1.12
C LYS A 58 -8.66 8.85 1.80
N VAL A 59 -7.79 8.13 1.12
CA VAL A 59 -7.31 6.83 1.55
C VAL A 59 -5.80 6.85 1.66
N ASP A 60 -5.30 6.36 2.80
CA ASP A 60 -3.88 6.27 3.07
C ASP A 60 -3.30 4.94 2.58
N PHE A 61 -2.36 5.02 1.64
CA PHE A 61 -1.74 3.86 1.00
C PHE A 61 -0.29 3.67 1.43
N ALA A 62 0.04 2.44 1.81
CA ALA A 62 1.40 1.97 1.99
C ALA A 62 2.04 1.65 0.62
N LEU A 63 2.80 2.59 0.09
CA LEU A 63 3.53 2.40 -1.17
C LEU A 63 4.72 1.46 -0.98
N ASN A 64 4.80 0.41 -1.81
CA ASN A 64 5.93 -0.53 -1.79
C ASN A 64 7.22 0.07 -2.37
N LYS A 65 7.12 0.91 -3.39
CA LYS A 65 8.27 1.51 -4.08
C LYS A 65 7.91 2.88 -4.64
N LYS A 66 8.82 3.83 -4.51
CA LYS A 66 8.76 5.13 -5.17
C LYS A 66 9.91 5.24 -6.16
N SER A 67 9.61 5.63 -7.39
CA SER A 67 10.61 5.97 -8.41
C SER A 67 10.29 7.34 -8.99
N SER A 68 11.31 8.18 -9.12
CA SER A 68 11.18 9.54 -9.67
C SER A 68 12.03 9.67 -10.92
N GLN A 69 11.51 10.36 -11.95
CA GLN A 69 12.32 10.78 -13.10
C GLN A 69 13.32 11.87 -12.68
N HIS A 70 14.43 12.00 -13.41
CA HIS A 70 15.52 12.93 -13.06
C HIS A 70 15.02 14.36 -12.80
N ALA A 71 14.18 14.92 -13.68
CA ALA A 71 13.65 16.28 -13.54
C ALA A 71 12.72 16.46 -12.33
N SER A 72 12.03 15.41 -11.90
CA SER A 72 11.08 15.45 -10.77
C SER A 72 11.69 14.95 -9.45
N ALA A 73 12.95 14.50 -9.46
CA ALA A 73 13.64 14.00 -8.28
C ALA A 73 14.35 15.11 -7.47
N GLN A 74 14.72 16.23 -8.10
CA GLN A 74 15.56 17.26 -7.48
C GLN A 74 14.90 17.92 -6.26
N VAL A 75 13.62 18.30 -6.35
CA VAL A 75 12.89 18.93 -5.24
C VAL A 75 12.62 17.95 -4.08
N PRO A 76 12.07 16.74 -4.32
CA PRO A 76 11.88 15.75 -3.25
C PRO A 76 13.18 15.33 -2.57
N LEU A 77 14.27 15.18 -3.32
CA LEU A 77 15.57 14.82 -2.77
C LEU A 77 16.11 15.93 -1.87
N SER A 78 16.00 17.19 -2.29
CA SER A 78 16.40 18.33 -1.47
C SER A 78 15.59 18.43 -0.17
N GLN A 79 14.27 18.20 -0.23
CA GLN A 79 13.43 18.16 0.97
C GLN A 79 13.83 17.03 1.90
N PHE A 80 14.07 15.83 1.37
CA PHE A 80 14.51 14.68 2.15
C PHE A 80 15.84 14.92 2.88
N MET A 81 16.81 15.54 2.19
CA MET A 81 18.11 15.87 2.80
C MET A 81 18.00 16.94 3.88
N LYS A 82 17.14 17.95 3.70
CA LYS A 82 16.92 19.01 4.70
C LYS A 82 16.27 18.49 5.98
N ILE A 83 15.35 17.52 5.87
CA ILE A 83 14.64 16.95 7.02
C ILE A 83 15.58 16.18 7.96
N ASN A 84 16.69 15.64 7.47
CA ASN A 84 17.66 14.89 8.28
C ASN A 84 18.78 15.76 8.90
N LEU A 85 18.72 17.09 8.75
CA LEU A 85 19.77 18.03 9.19
C LEU A 85 19.31 18.97 10.33
N ILE A 86 18.19 18.65 10.98
CA ILE A 86 17.64 19.28 12.20
C ILE A 86 17.43 18.16 13.21
#